data_AF-A0A958SY82-F1
#
_entry.id   AF-A0A958SY82-F1
#
_cell.length_a   1.000
_cell.length_b   1.000
_cell.length_c   1.000
_cell.angle_alpha   90.00
_cell.angle_beta   90.00
_cell.angle_gamma   90.00
#
_symmetry.space_group_name_H-M   'P 1'
#
loop_
_entity.id
_entity.type
_entity.pdbx_description
1 polymer ?
#
loop_
_entity_poly.entity_id
_entity_poly.type
_entity_poly.pdbx_seq_one_letter_code
_entity_poly.pdbx_strand_id
1 'polypeptide(L)'
;MEFKLFLDTVSKIRNLELPGEKAHFLMFPPYRMELMDMMKEKMAHAKKAAVMVLFYPDSLQRTNVVLILRKTYKGVHSAQIGFPGGKVEKEDKSLLESAVRETEEEVGVKRHDIDVLKSLSNVYIPPSNYSVYPFIG
;
A
#
# COMPACT_ATOMS: atom_id res chain seq x y z
N MET A 1 -0.16 -19.82 -7.08
CA MET A 1 -1.64 -19.79 -7.14
C MET A 1 -2.04 -19.39 -8.55
N GLU A 2 -2.97 -20.13 -9.17
CA GLU A 2 -3.57 -19.74 -10.46
C GLU A 2 -4.33 -18.42 -10.32
N PHE A 3 -4.21 -17.51 -11.29
CA PHE A 3 -4.83 -16.18 -11.24
C PHE A 3 -6.35 -16.26 -11.23
N LYS A 4 -6.93 -17.23 -11.94
CA LYS A 4 -8.37 -17.49 -11.86
C LYS A 4 -8.82 -17.81 -10.43
N LEU A 5 -8.08 -18.65 -9.71
CA LEU A 5 -8.40 -19.01 -8.32
C LEU A 5 -8.29 -17.80 -7.38
N PHE A 6 -7.34 -16.90 -7.64
CA PHE A 6 -7.26 -15.62 -6.94
C PHE A 6 -8.53 -14.80 -7.17
N LEU A 7 -8.93 -14.59 -8.42
CA LEU A 7 -10.14 -13.83 -8.78
C LEU A 7 -11.41 -14.41 -8.14
N ASP A 8 -11.56 -15.73 -8.12
CA ASP A 8 -12.69 -16.40 -7.46
C ASP A 8 -12.72 -16.12 -5.95
N THR A 9 -11.53 -15.97 -5.34
CA THR A 9 -11.37 -15.69 -3.90
C THR A 9 -11.55 -14.21 -3.56
N VAL A 10 -11.29 -13.28 -4.50
CA VAL A 10 -11.42 -11.83 -4.30
C VAL A 10 -12.81 -11.43 -3.79
N SER A 11 -13.87 -12.09 -4.28
CA SER A 11 -15.25 -11.87 -3.83
C SER A 11 -15.40 -12.03 -2.30
N LYS A 12 -14.66 -12.97 -1.70
CA LYS A 12 -14.65 -13.23 -0.26
C LYS A 12 -13.90 -12.14 0.49
N ILE A 13 -12.81 -11.62 -0.09
CA ILE A 13 -11.94 -10.62 0.53
C ILE A 13 -12.65 -9.27 0.69
N ARG A 14 -13.53 -8.89 -0.25
CA ARG A 14 -14.26 -7.61 -0.23
C ARG A 14 -14.99 -7.37 1.09
N ASN A 15 -15.56 -8.41 1.69
CA ASN A 15 -16.37 -8.31 2.91
C ASN A 15 -15.62 -8.67 4.20
N LEU A 16 -14.33 -9.02 4.12
CA LEU A 16 -13.55 -9.30 5.32
C LEU A 16 -13.38 -8.03 6.16
N GLU A 17 -13.51 -8.21 7.48
CA GLU A 17 -13.12 -7.19 8.43
C GLU A 17 -11.62 -6.96 8.35
N LEU A 18 -11.22 -5.69 8.50
CA LEU A 18 -9.82 -5.33 8.53
C LEU A 18 -9.30 -5.47 9.96
N PRO A 19 -8.35 -6.38 10.23
CA PRO A 19 -7.84 -6.59 11.59
C PRO A 19 -7.05 -5.38 12.12
N GLY A 20 -6.64 -4.46 11.24
CA GLY A 20 -6.00 -3.20 11.57
C GLY A 20 -4.78 -3.36 12.46
N GLU A 21 -4.72 -2.56 13.52
CA GLU A 21 -3.60 -2.53 14.45
C GLU A 21 -3.28 -3.91 15.05
N LYS A 22 -4.29 -4.75 15.31
CA LYS A 22 -4.07 -6.11 15.85
C LYS A 22 -3.18 -6.94 14.95
N ALA A 23 -3.38 -6.89 13.62
CA ALA A 23 -2.53 -7.60 12.67
C ALA A 23 -1.16 -6.92 12.51
N HIS A 24 -1.12 -5.58 12.52
CA HIS A 24 0.15 -4.86 12.47
C HIS A 24 1.05 -5.23 13.65
N PHE A 25 0.50 -5.35 14.87
CA PHE A 25 1.24 -5.71 16.07
C PHE A 25 1.91 -7.09 15.98
N LEU A 26 1.29 -8.06 15.30
CA LEU A 26 1.89 -9.39 15.11
C LEU A 26 3.19 -9.33 14.28
N MET A 27 3.34 -8.31 13.44
CA MET A 27 4.48 -8.12 12.55
C MET A 27 5.46 -7.04 13.05
N PHE A 28 5.15 -6.41 14.18
CA PHE A 28 5.96 -5.32 14.71
C PHE A 28 7.06 -5.85 15.63
N PRO A 29 8.25 -5.24 15.62
CA PRO A 29 9.26 -5.52 16.64
C PRO A 29 8.70 -5.24 18.05
N PRO A 30 9.10 -6.00 19.08
CA PRO A 30 8.48 -5.98 20.41
C PRO A 30 8.47 -4.60 21.09
N TYR A 31 9.47 -3.75 20.82
CA TYR A 31 9.59 -2.38 21.36
C TYR A 31 8.71 -1.33 20.67
N ARG A 32 7.97 -1.71 19.61
CA ARG A 32 7.23 -0.74 18.79
C ARG A 32 5.95 -0.23 19.45
N MET A 33 5.45 -0.91 20.48
CA MET A 33 4.24 -0.52 21.20
C MET A 33 4.46 0.77 22.02
N GLU A 34 5.56 0.82 22.79
CA GLU A 34 5.97 2.01 23.55
C GLU A 34 6.28 3.20 22.62
N LEU A 35 6.91 2.91 21.47
CA LEU A 35 7.18 3.92 20.44
C LEU A 35 5.90 4.48 19.81
N MET A 36 4.83 3.70 19.66
CA MET A 36 3.57 4.23 19.11
C MET A 36 2.94 5.27 20.05
N ASP A 37 2.91 5.01 21.35
CA ASP A 37 2.36 5.95 22.33
C ASP A 37 3.14 7.26 22.36
N MET A 38 4.48 7.18 22.33
CA MET A 38 5.36 8.35 22.23
C MET A 38 5.18 9.14 20.92
N MET A 39 4.63 8.51 19.87
CA MET A 39 4.50 9.09 18.54
C MET A 39 3.06 9.45 18.16
N LYS A 40 2.09 9.32 19.08
CA LYS A 40 0.68 9.65 18.83
C LYS A 40 0.49 11.07 18.29
N GLU A 41 1.14 12.06 18.87
CA GLU A 41 1.05 13.45 18.38
C GLU A 41 1.65 13.61 16.98
N LYS A 42 2.82 13.01 16.71
CA LYS A 42 3.41 13.02 15.36
C LYS A 42 2.50 12.37 14.34
N MET A 43 1.91 11.23 14.70
CA MET A 43 0.99 10.48 13.85
C MET A 43 -0.26 11.30 13.49
N ALA A 44 -0.80 12.10 14.43
CA ALA A 44 -1.93 12.98 14.16
C ALA A 44 -1.64 14.04 13.09
N HIS A 45 -0.37 14.41 12.91
CA HIS A 45 0.11 15.36 11.90
C HIS A 45 0.87 14.68 10.75
N ALA A 46 0.74 13.35 10.61
CA ALA A 46 1.43 12.61 9.57
C ALA A 46 0.93 13.00 8.18
N LYS A 47 1.86 13.11 7.23
CA LYS A 47 1.53 13.30 5.82
C LYS A 47 0.82 12.06 5.29
N LYS A 48 -0.07 12.21 4.32
CA LYS A 48 -0.75 11.07 3.70
C LYS A 48 0.02 10.58 2.47
N ALA A 49 0.10 9.27 2.34
CA ALA A 49 0.61 8.58 1.17
C ALA A 49 -0.31 7.40 0.85
N ALA A 50 -0.37 7.00 -0.42
CA ALA A 50 -1.21 5.90 -0.87
C ALA A 50 -0.39 4.95 -1.75
N VAL A 51 -0.63 3.65 -1.60
CA VAL A 51 0.12 2.60 -2.31
C VAL A 51 -0.82 1.54 -2.87
N MET A 52 -0.40 0.87 -3.94
CA MET A 52 -1.16 -0.19 -4.59
C MET A 52 -0.50 -1.54 -4.41
N VAL A 53 -1.21 -2.48 -3.80
CA VAL A 53 -0.88 -3.91 -3.83
C VAL A 53 -1.55 -4.49 -5.08
N LEU A 54 -0.85 -4.37 -6.21
CA LEU A 54 -1.38 -4.73 -7.52
C LEU A 54 -1.08 -6.19 -7.85
N PHE A 55 -2.13 -6.99 -8.08
CA PHE A 55 -2.01 -8.39 -8.49
C PHE A 55 -2.21 -8.54 -10.00
N TYR A 56 -1.44 -9.41 -10.63
CA TYR A 56 -1.54 -9.65 -12.08
C TYR A 56 -1.16 -11.09 -12.46
N PRO A 57 -1.67 -11.62 -13.60
CA PRO A 57 -1.25 -12.91 -14.13
C PRO A 57 0.08 -12.80 -14.88
N ASP A 58 0.97 -13.78 -14.72
CA ASP A 58 2.09 -13.95 -15.65
C ASP A 58 1.66 -14.70 -16.93
N SER A 59 2.62 -14.95 -17.82
CA SER A 59 2.41 -15.72 -19.06
C SER A 59 1.92 -17.15 -18.84
N LEU A 60 2.09 -17.70 -17.63
CA LEU A 60 1.62 -19.02 -17.23
C LEU A 60 0.34 -18.93 -16.37
N GLN A 61 -0.34 -17.77 -16.34
CA GLN A 61 -1.55 -17.52 -15.56
C GLN A 61 -1.37 -17.65 -14.04
N ARG A 62 -0.16 -17.51 -13.52
CA ARG A 62 0.09 -17.51 -12.07
C ARG A 62 -0.10 -16.10 -11.51
N THR A 63 -0.67 -16.02 -10.31
CA THR A 63 -0.83 -14.74 -9.60
C THR A 63 0.52 -14.23 -9.13
N ASN A 64 0.83 -12.99 -9.50
CA ASN A 64 2.00 -12.24 -9.05
C ASN A 64 1.55 -10.94 -8.39
N VAL A 65 2.44 -10.31 -7.63
CA VAL A 65 2.25 -8.99 -7.04
C VAL A 65 3.35 -8.05 -7.51
N VAL A 66 2.99 -6.83 -7.86
CA VAL A 66 3.96 -5.82 -8.29
C VAL A 66 4.71 -5.27 -7.08
N LEU A 67 6.03 -5.24 -7.20
CA LEU A 67 6.94 -4.53 -6.30
C LEU A 67 7.85 -3.64 -7.14
N ILE A 68 8.23 -2.50 -6.59
CA ILE A 68 9.17 -1.58 -7.19
C ILE A 68 10.45 -1.50 -6.34
N LEU A 69 11.57 -1.26 -7.01
CA LEU A 69 12.78 -0.79 -6.35
C LEU A 69 12.81 0.73 -6.48
N ARG A 70 12.67 1.43 -5.35
CA ARG A 70 12.67 2.90 -5.35
C ARG A 70 14.01 3.44 -5.83
N LYS A 71 13.99 4.52 -6.62
CA LYS A 71 15.20 5.20 -7.10
C LYS A 71 16.11 5.60 -5.92
N THR A 72 17.40 5.73 -6.19
CA THR A 72 18.36 6.23 -5.21
C THR A 72 18.27 7.74 -5.10
N TYR A 73 18.07 8.28 -3.90
CA TYR A 73 18.03 9.73 -3.63
C TYR A 73 18.39 10.02 -2.18
N LYS A 74 18.57 11.30 -1.82
CA LYS A 74 18.73 11.71 -0.42
C LYS A 74 17.38 11.62 0.29
N GLY A 75 17.10 10.48 0.90
CA GLY A 75 15.87 10.26 1.66
C GLY A 75 15.81 8.89 2.34
N VAL A 76 14.87 8.77 3.29
CA VAL A 76 14.77 7.64 4.23
C VAL A 76 14.40 6.30 3.54
N HIS A 77 13.77 6.37 2.37
CA HIS A 77 13.28 5.20 1.62
C HIS A 77 14.06 4.92 0.33
N SER A 78 15.21 5.55 0.16
CA SER A 78 16.07 5.34 -1.01
C SER A 78 16.47 3.87 -1.16
N ALA A 79 16.40 3.35 -2.39
CA ALA A 79 16.80 1.98 -2.73
C ALA A 79 16.07 0.85 -1.97
N GLN A 80 14.89 1.14 -1.40
CA GLN A 80 14.06 0.14 -0.74
C GLN A 80 13.08 -0.51 -1.73
N ILE A 81 12.76 -1.78 -1.48
CA ILE A 81 11.65 -2.46 -2.14
C ILE A 81 10.34 -2.00 -1.49
N GLY A 82 9.32 -1.73 -2.30
CA GLY A 82 8.01 -1.38 -1.81
C GLY A 82 6.92 -1.63 -2.86
N PHE A 83 5.69 -1.37 -2.47
CA PHE A 83 4.58 -1.27 -3.40
C PHE A 83 4.67 0.05 -4.20
N PRO A 84 4.21 0.07 -5.46
CA PRO A 84 4.07 1.32 -6.19
C PRO A 84 3.14 2.28 -5.45
N GLY A 85 3.46 3.56 -5.47
CA GLY A 85 2.75 4.56 -4.70
C GLY A 85 3.62 5.68 -4.15
N GLY A 86 2.94 6.67 -3.61
CA GLY A 86 3.58 7.93 -3.27
C GLY A 86 2.76 8.82 -2.37
N LYS A 87 3.23 10.05 -2.26
CA LYS A 87 2.61 11.10 -1.46
C LYS A 87 1.34 11.58 -2.15
N VAL A 88 0.33 11.91 -1.35
CA VAL A 88 -0.89 12.54 -1.87
C VAL A 88 -0.61 13.97 -2.33
N GLU A 89 -0.99 14.28 -3.56
CA GLU A 89 -0.88 15.59 -4.18
C GLU A 89 -2.18 16.39 -4.04
N LYS A 90 -2.15 17.70 -4.37
CA LYS A 90 -3.33 18.57 -4.17
C LYS A 90 -4.42 18.27 -5.20
N GLU A 91 -4.00 17.76 -6.34
CA GLU A 91 -4.80 17.45 -7.51
C GLU A 91 -5.51 16.09 -7.37
N ASP A 92 -5.04 15.24 -6.45
CA ASP A 92 -5.66 13.95 -6.14
C ASP A 92 -6.99 14.17 -5.40
N LYS A 93 -8.11 13.77 -5.99
CA LYS A 93 -9.46 13.93 -5.39
C LYS A 93 -9.70 12.92 -4.27
N SER A 94 -8.89 11.88 -4.20
CA SER A 94 -8.95 10.84 -3.17
C SER A 94 -7.61 10.15 -2.95
N LEU A 95 -7.47 9.45 -1.82
CA LEU A 95 -6.33 8.55 -1.56
C LEU A 95 -6.19 7.46 -2.63
N LEU A 96 -7.33 6.96 -3.13
CA LEU A 96 -7.33 5.93 -4.15
C LEU A 96 -6.78 6.46 -5.48
N GLU A 97 -7.21 7.67 -5.88
CA GLU A 97 -6.72 8.32 -7.10
C GLU A 97 -5.20 8.52 -7.03
N SER A 98 -4.69 8.89 -5.86
CA SER A 98 -3.26 9.00 -5.62
C SER A 98 -2.51 7.68 -5.83
N ALA A 99 -3.03 6.57 -5.26
CA ALA A 99 -2.42 5.24 -5.46
C ALA A 99 -2.44 4.80 -6.94
N VAL A 100 -3.55 5.04 -7.64
CA VAL A 100 -3.71 4.70 -9.05
C VAL A 100 -2.79 5.54 -9.93
N ARG A 101 -2.73 6.86 -9.71
CA ARG A 101 -1.86 7.79 -10.44
C ARG A 101 -0.40 7.39 -10.32
N GLU A 102 0.09 7.22 -9.09
CA GLU A 102 1.47 6.82 -8.82
C GLU A 102 1.80 5.44 -9.42
N THR A 103 0.86 4.49 -9.37
CA THR A 103 1.05 3.17 -9.99
C THR A 103 1.16 3.27 -11.52
N GLU A 104 0.34 4.11 -12.15
CA GLU A 104 0.45 4.40 -13.59
C GLU A 104 1.79 5.06 -13.93
N GLU A 105 2.26 6.01 -13.11
CA GLU A 105 3.54 6.72 -13.33
C GLU A 105 4.78 5.83 -13.12
N GLU A 106 4.79 4.99 -12.07
CA GLU A 106 5.95 4.18 -11.70
C GLU A 106 6.04 2.86 -12.47
N VAL A 107 4.90 2.25 -12.81
CA VAL A 107 4.82 0.91 -13.43
C VAL A 107 4.34 0.98 -14.88
N GLY A 108 3.63 2.03 -15.28
CA GLY A 108 3.13 2.21 -16.66
C GLY A 108 1.79 1.52 -16.96
N VAL A 109 1.18 0.84 -15.99
CA VAL A 109 -0.15 0.24 -16.14
C VAL A 109 -1.20 1.34 -16.28
N LYS A 110 -2.12 1.21 -17.23
CA LYS A 110 -3.15 2.23 -17.44
C LYS A 110 -4.16 2.17 -16.31
N ARG A 111 -4.59 3.34 -15.83
CA ARG A 111 -5.60 3.46 -14.77
C ARG A 111 -6.90 2.69 -15.02
N HIS A 112 -7.28 2.50 -16.30
CA HIS A 112 -8.49 1.77 -16.67
C HIS A 112 -8.32 0.24 -16.68
N ASP A 113 -7.08 -0.25 -16.58
CA ASP A 113 -6.77 -1.67 -16.45
C ASP A 113 -6.66 -2.11 -14.98
N ILE A 114 -6.81 -1.18 -14.02
CA ILE A 114 -6.71 -1.47 -12.58
C ILE A 114 -8.11 -1.61 -11.98
N ASP A 115 -8.45 -2.83 -11.58
CA ASP A 115 -9.68 -3.14 -10.85
C ASP A 115 -9.46 -3.07 -9.34
N VAL A 116 -9.73 -1.91 -8.74
CA VAL A 116 -9.54 -1.70 -7.30
C VAL A 116 -10.57 -2.50 -6.50
N LEU A 117 -10.08 -3.38 -5.62
CA LEU A 117 -10.89 -4.35 -4.90
C LEU A 117 -11.30 -3.89 -3.50
N LYS A 118 -10.35 -3.37 -2.72
CA LYS A 118 -10.57 -3.00 -1.31
C LYS A 118 -9.44 -2.11 -0.79
N SER A 119 -9.78 -1.14 0.06
CA SER A 119 -8.80 -0.43 0.89
C SER A 119 -8.42 -1.25 2.13
N LEU A 120 -7.16 -1.24 2.52
CA LEU A 120 -6.67 -1.85 3.76
C LEU A 120 -6.54 -0.82 4.87
N SER A 121 -6.32 -1.30 6.10
CA SER A 121 -6.00 -0.43 7.22
C SER A 121 -4.71 0.32 6.94
N ASN A 122 -4.70 1.61 7.29
CA ASN A 122 -3.51 2.44 7.13
C ASN A 122 -2.40 2.01 8.10
N VAL A 123 -1.16 2.29 7.72
CA VAL A 123 0.02 2.02 8.54
C VAL A 123 0.80 3.31 8.71
N TYR A 124 1.07 3.69 9.96
CA TYR A 124 1.96 4.80 10.25
C TYR A 124 3.43 4.37 10.09
N ILE A 125 4.20 5.20 9.39
CA ILE A 125 5.62 5.00 9.07
C ILE A 125 6.45 6.05 9.82
N PRO A 126 6.96 5.71 11.03
CA PRO A 126 7.70 6.62 11.89
C PRO A 126 8.90 7.34 11.24
N PRO A 127 9.76 6.66 10.45
CA PRO A 127 10.99 7.30 9.94
C PRO A 127 10.75 8.48 8.99
N SER A 128 9.59 8.53 8.32
CA SER A 128 9.25 9.57 7.34
C SER A 128 8.03 10.40 7.72
N ASN A 129 7.36 10.09 8.84
CA ASN A 129 6.13 10.72 9.31
C ASN A 129 4.99 10.69 8.27
N TYR A 130 4.75 9.51 7.69
CA TYR A 130 3.64 9.26 6.78
C TYR A 130 2.63 8.27 7.37
N SER A 131 1.35 8.52 7.13
CA SER A 131 0.31 7.52 7.22
C SER A 131 0.04 6.99 5.80
N VAL A 132 0.40 5.73 5.58
CA VAL A 132 0.29 5.06 4.28
C VAL A 132 -1.04 4.32 4.21
N TYR A 133 -1.80 4.55 3.15
CA TYR A 133 -3.11 3.96 2.88
C TYR A 133 -2.98 2.95 1.73
N PRO A 134 -2.98 1.63 2.01
CA PRO A 134 -2.85 0.61 0.98
C PRO A 134 -4.18 0.28 0.32
N PHE A 135 -4.15 0.04 -0.98
CA PHE A 135 -5.28 -0.45 -1.78
C PHE A 135 -4.89 -1.76 -2.46
N ILE A 136 -5.82 -2.71 -2.53
CA ILE A 136 -5.67 -3.92 -3.34
C ILE A 136 -6.27 -3.64 -4.71
N GLY A 137 -5.50 -3.93 -5.77
CA GLY A 137 -5.91 -3.86 -7.17
C GLY A 137 -5.43 -5.06 -7.97
#